data_AF-B0S018-F1
#
_entry.id   AF-B0S018-F1
#
_cell.length_a   1.000
_cell.length_b   1.000
_cell.length_c   1.000
_cell.angle_alpha   90.00
_cell.angle_beta   90.00
_cell.angle_gamma   90.00
#
_symmetry.space_group_name_H-M   'P 1'
#
loop_
_entity.id
_entity.type
_entity.pdbx_description
1 polymer ?
#
loop_
_entity_poly.entity_id
_entity_poly.type
_entity_poly.pdbx_seq_one_letter_code
_entity_poly.pdbx_strand_id
1 'polypeptide(L)'
;MNDNRKAGILCPVFSLSSKYGIGSFGESAYKFVRFLKKSNQTYWQILPLVPISSDGNSPYLSPSTFAGNYMYIDIDKLVDDGLLSESDVHGYKFEDDFVDYDYVAKSKNEILRKAFERNKDLKIIDTQNFSERELVRGFCLFQALKKHFNGKSWLDFPDDIKYRKKKSVDYYENLLKDEIEYNVFVQCVFYKQYFELKNYANDLGIKIFGDLPIYVSKESSDMWQNPDMFVVNEDLSPKLVAGVPPDRFSETGQYWGNPVYDWNYCEKTGFDWWLKRLNHNLKMYDVIRLDHFRGFEAFWAIDASKSTAENGHWVKAKGDEFFEILKKKNLIDRVVAEDLGLITDDVINLRDRFGFNGMKVMQFAFDVNEESDYLPHNVGENCVYYTGTHDNQTLRGFVNSRSSDELEYIKNYVNSADVEMSLIKVAYMTNSCLCICQMQDFLGLDDDYRTNTPNTLGNWTWRMKKDWLTDELAEKISEITKLYNRD
;
A
#
# COMPACT_ATOMS: atom_id res chain seq x y z
N MET A 1 -10.56 -1.95 15.60
CA MET A 1 -9.92 -3.24 15.85
C MET A 1 -10.30 -3.52 17.27
N ASN A 2 -11.38 -4.29 17.46
CA ASN A 2 -12.04 -4.40 18.77
C ASN A 2 -11.77 -5.79 19.38
N ASP A 3 -11.01 -6.61 18.65
CA ASP A 3 -10.52 -7.91 19.09
C ASP A 3 -9.16 -7.70 19.77
N ASN A 4 -9.04 -8.14 21.02
CA ASN A 4 -7.80 -8.03 21.77
C ASN A 4 -6.85 -9.16 21.36
N ARG A 5 -5.58 -8.80 21.11
CA ARG A 5 -4.45 -9.70 20.84
C ARG A 5 -4.67 -10.63 19.65
N LYS A 6 -4.38 -10.14 18.45
CA LYS A 6 -4.41 -10.91 17.21
C LYS A 6 -3.04 -11.00 16.57
N ALA A 7 -2.91 -11.89 15.59
CA ALA A 7 -1.73 -12.03 14.74
C ALA A 7 -2.08 -11.90 13.25
N GLY A 8 -1.11 -11.40 12.48
CA GLY A 8 -1.18 -11.32 11.03
C GLY A 8 0.17 -11.44 10.36
N ILE A 9 0.13 -11.55 9.03
CA ILE A 9 1.33 -11.61 8.19
C ILE A 9 1.29 -10.46 7.17
N LEU A 10 2.40 -9.74 7.07
CA LEU A 10 2.67 -8.80 6.00
C LEU A 10 3.23 -9.57 4.80
N CYS A 11 2.46 -9.61 3.71
CA CYS A 11 2.87 -10.19 2.44
C CYS A 11 2.22 -9.40 1.30
N PRO A 12 2.97 -8.61 0.52
CA PRO A 12 2.41 -7.87 -0.61
C PRO A 12 1.82 -8.83 -1.66
N VAL A 13 0.74 -8.41 -2.33
CA VAL A 13 0.11 -9.25 -3.37
C VAL A 13 1.10 -9.59 -4.48
N PHE A 14 1.96 -8.64 -4.90
CA PHE A 14 2.96 -8.90 -5.94
C PHE A 14 3.94 -10.02 -5.58
N SER A 15 4.15 -10.28 -4.29
CA SER A 15 5.07 -11.31 -3.79
C SER A 15 4.51 -12.73 -3.86
N LEU A 16 3.23 -12.91 -4.17
CA LEU A 16 2.64 -14.25 -4.28
C LEU A 16 3.20 -15.02 -5.50
N SER A 17 3.33 -16.34 -5.34
CA SER A 17 3.94 -17.25 -6.32
C SER A 17 2.99 -17.59 -7.50
N SER A 18 2.54 -16.58 -8.24
CA SER A 18 1.61 -16.76 -9.38
C SER A 18 2.36 -17.01 -10.69
N LYS A 19 1.72 -17.69 -11.64
CA LYS A 19 2.32 -18.10 -12.93
C LYS A 19 2.72 -16.95 -13.86
N TYR A 20 2.16 -15.75 -13.65
CA TYR A 20 2.19 -14.66 -14.62
C TYR A 20 3.14 -13.52 -14.23
N GLY A 21 4.30 -13.86 -13.67
CA GLY A 21 5.42 -12.92 -13.41
C GLY A 21 5.26 -11.98 -12.22
N ILE A 22 4.06 -11.91 -11.67
CA ILE A 22 3.70 -11.13 -10.50
C ILE A 22 2.55 -11.85 -9.78
N GLY A 23 2.47 -11.71 -8.47
CA GLY A 23 1.33 -12.20 -7.73
C GLY A 23 0.01 -11.58 -8.19
N SER A 24 -1.08 -12.36 -8.21
CA SER A 24 -2.39 -11.99 -8.73
C SER A 24 -3.52 -12.41 -7.78
N PHE A 25 -4.76 -12.00 -8.09
CA PHE A 25 -5.97 -12.44 -7.37
C PHE A 25 -6.44 -13.86 -7.78
N GLY A 26 -5.52 -14.71 -8.23
CA GLY A 26 -5.75 -16.09 -8.64
C GLY A 26 -5.50 -17.09 -7.53
N GLU A 27 -5.39 -18.38 -7.88
CA GLU A 27 -5.28 -19.51 -6.93
C GLU A 27 -4.15 -19.36 -5.90
N SER A 28 -3.05 -18.69 -6.24
CA SER A 28 -1.96 -18.38 -5.30
C SER A 28 -2.42 -17.55 -4.10
N ALA A 29 -3.28 -16.55 -4.31
CA ALA A 29 -3.85 -15.72 -3.25
C ALA A 29 -4.85 -16.52 -2.40
N TYR A 30 -5.70 -17.34 -3.02
CA TYR A 30 -6.62 -18.22 -2.28
C TYR A 30 -5.86 -19.26 -1.45
N LYS A 31 -4.77 -19.83 -1.99
CA LYS A 31 -3.84 -20.70 -1.23
C LYS A 31 -3.22 -19.96 -0.05
N PHE A 32 -2.80 -18.70 -0.23
CA PHE A 32 -2.25 -17.90 0.84
C PHE A 32 -3.28 -17.62 1.95
N VAL A 33 -4.53 -17.31 1.60
CA VAL A 33 -5.62 -17.16 2.58
C VAL A 33 -5.85 -18.45 3.38
N ARG A 34 -5.85 -19.62 2.71
CA ARG A 34 -5.96 -20.92 3.41
C ARG A 34 -4.76 -21.19 4.31
N PHE A 35 -3.55 -20.81 3.89
CA PHE A 35 -2.34 -20.88 4.71
C PHE A 35 -2.44 -20.00 5.96
N LEU A 36 -2.91 -18.75 5.83
CA LEU A 36 -3.18 -17.86 6.96
C LEU A 36 -4.18 -18.48 7.94
N LYS A 37 -5.26 -19.06 7.42
CA LYS A 37 -6.24 -19.76 8.24
C LYS A 37 -5.63 -20.96 8.98
N LYS A 38 -4.84 -21.78 8.29
CA LYS A 38 -4.16 -22.95 8.90
C LYS A 38 -3.14 -22.53 9.97
N SER A 39 -2.50 -21.38 9.79
CA SER A 39 -1.53 -20.81 10.73
C SER A 39 -2.16 -19.96 11.85
N ASN A 40 -3.49 -19.99 11.99
CA ASN A 40 -4.28 -19.20 12.96
C ASN A 40 -4.04 -17.69 12.89
N GLN A 41 -3.64 -17.19 11.73
CA GLN A 41 -3.57 -15.75 11.48
C GLN A 41 -4.98 -15.21 11.24
N THR A 42 -5.23 -13.96 11.63
CA THR A 42 -6.52 -13.30 11.42
C THR A 42 -6.41 -12.05 10.55
N TYR A 43 -5.20 -11.58 10.27
CA TYR A 43 -4.95 -10.44 9.38
C TYR A 43 -3.96 -10.80 8.26
N TRP A 44 -4.30 -10.39 7.05
CA TRP A 44 -3.37 -10.30 5.93
C TRP A 44 -3.08 -8.82 5.68
N GLN A 45 -1.86 -8.37 5.99
CA GLN A 45 -1.44 -7.03 5.61
C GLN A 45 -0.84 -7.03 4.21
N ILE A 46 -1.34 -6.12 3.39
CA ILE A 46 -0.90 -5.87 2.01
C ILE A 46 -0.45 -4.42 1.86
N LEU A 47 0.31 -4.17 0.80
CA LEU A 47 0.67 -2.82 0.36
C LEU A 47 -0.44 -2.22 -0.53
N PRO A 48 -0.39 -0.92 -0.86
CA PRO A 48 -1.40 -0.29 -1.70
C PRO A 48 -1.64 -1.05 -3.01
N LEU A 49 -2.92 -1.27 -3.36
CA LEU A 49 -3.31 -2.00 -4.58
C LEU A 49 -3.52 -1.09 -5.79
N VAL A 50 -3.13 0.18 -5.65
CA VAL A 50 -3.27 1.21 -6.67
C VAL A 50 -2.29 0.98 -7.83
N PRO A 51 -2.56 1.49 -9.05
CA PRO A 51 -1.59 1.44 -10.14
C PRO A 51 -0.28 2.08 -9.70
N ILE A 52 0.83 1.64 -10.27
CA ILE A 52 2.15 2.22 -9.99
C ILE A 52 2.61 3.06 -11.18
N SER A 53 3.37 4.11 -10.91
CA SER A 53 4.14 4.79 -11.96
C SER A 53 5.25 3.88 -12.48
N SER A 54 5.67 4.11 -13.74
CA SER A 54 6.87 3.47 -14.32
C SER A 54 8.13 3.77 -13.51
N ASP A 55 8.14 4.90 -12.81
CA ASP A 55 9.31 5.36 -12.08
C ASP A 55 9.36 4.64 -10.72
N GLY A 56 10.24 3.65 -10.60
CA GLY A 56 10.59 2.99 -9.35
C GLY A 56 9.61 1.93 -8.83
N ASN A 57 8.52 1.62 -9.55
CA ASN A 57 7.55 0.58 -9.24
C ASN A 57 6.89 0.66 -7.84
N SER A 58 6.97 1.82 -7.19
CA SER A 58 6.52 1.97 -5.81
C SER A 58 4.99 1.98 -5.71
N PRO A 59 4.39 1.13 -4.86
CA PRO A 59 2.96 1.20 -4.52
C PRO A 59 2.54 2.54 -3.90
N TYR A 60 3.49 3.33 -3.39
CA TYR A 60 3.27 4.63 -2.76
C TYR A 60 3.31 5.80 -3.77
N LEU A 61 3.66 5.53 -5.02
CA LEU A 61 3.68 6.52 -6.09
C LEU A 61 2.71 6.11 -7.20
N SER A 62 1.46 6.56 -7.06
CA SER A 62 0.36 6.13 -7.93
C SER A 62 -0.24 7.26 -8.77
N PRO A 63 -0.64 6.99 -10.03
CA PRO A 63 -1.45 7.91 -10.82
C PRO A 63 -2.92 7.96 -10.38
N SER A 64 -3.36 7.14 -9.42
CA SER A 64 -4.72 7.21 -8.87
C SER A 64 -4.84 6.64 -7.46
N THR A 65 -5.53 7.34 -6.57
CA THR A 65 -5.88 6.80 -5.24
C THR A 65 -7.12 5.89 -5.22
N PHE A 66 -7.80 5.75 -6.37
CA PHE A 66 -9.07 5.02 -6.49
C PHE A 66 -9.02 3.87 -7.51
N ALA A 67 -8.06 3.88 -8.44
CA ALA A 67 -7.95 2.77 -9.39
C ALA A 67 -7.23 1.58 -8.76
N GLY A 68 -7.41 0.41 -9.37
CA GLY A 68 -6.66 -0.80 -9.07
C GLY A 68 -5.55 -1.08 -10.08
N ASN A 69 -4.45 -1.66 -9.61
CA ASN A 69 -3.34 -2.09 -10.44
C ASN A 69 -3.73 -3.30 -11.30
N TYR A 70 -3.86 -3.08 -12.61
CA TYR A 70 -4.23 -4.12 -13.57
C TYR A 70 -3.27 -5.33 -13.57
N MET A 71 -2.03 -5.15 -13.09
CA MET A 71 -1.07 -6.24 -13.00
C MET A 71 -1.47 -7.31 -11.98
N TYR A 72 -2.41 -7.04 -11.05
CA TYR A 72 -2.92 -8.06 -10.13
C TYR A 72 -4.10 -8.87 -10.70
N ILE A 73 -4.61 -8.51 -11.88
CA ILE A 73 -5.62 -9.32 -12.56
C ILE A 73 -5.02 -10.68 -12.91
N ASP A 74 -5.72 -11.73 -12.50
CA ASP A 74 -5.38 -13.10 -12.79
C ASP A 74 -5.88 -13.52 -14.17
N ILE A 75 -4.99 -14.13 -14.96
CA ILE A 75 -5.25 -14.50 -16.35
C ILE A 75 -6.00 -15.84 -16.43
N ASP A 76 -5.76 -16.78 -15.50
CA ASP A 76 -6.47 -18.05 -15.50
C ASP A 76 -7.96 -17.82 -15.22
N LYS A 77 -8.30 -16.91 -14.30
CA LYS A 77 -9.70 -16.50 -14.08
C LYS A 77 -10.36 -15.88 -15.32
N LEU A 78 -9.60 -15.18 -16.17
CA LEU A 78 -10.14 -14.66 -17.45
C LEU A 78 -10.41 -15.78 -18.46
N VAL A 79 -9.63 -16.86 -18.42
CA VAL A 79 -9.89 -18.07 -19.20
C VAL A 79 -11.14 -18.78 -18.66
N ASP A 80 -11.25 -18.93 -17.34
CA ASP A 80 -12.42 -19.54 -16.68
C ASP A 80 -13.72 -18.78 -16.97
N ASP A 81 -13.66 -17.44 -16.98
CA ASP A 81 -14.78 -16.56 -17.34
C ASP A 81 -15.15 -16.63 -18.84
N GLY A 82 -14.33 -17.30 -19.68
CA GLY A 82 -14.55 -17.39 -21.13
C GLY A 82 -14.15 -16.14 -21.92
N LEU A 83 -13.45 -15.18 -21.28
CA LEU A 83 -12.92 -13.98 -21.94
C LEU A 83 -11.65 -14.27 -22.73
N LEU A 84 -10.91 -15.30 -22.34
CA LEU A 84 -9.69 -15.78 -22.98
C LEU A 84 -9.76 -17.29 -23.22
N SER A 85 -8.88 -17.80 -24.09
CA SER A 85 -8.57 -19.22 -24.19
C SER A 85 -7.11 -19.45 -23.82
N GLU A 86 -6.74 -20.69 -23.48
CA GLU A 86 -5.34 -21.02 -23.14
C GLU A 86 -4.35 -20.63 -24.25
N SER A 87 -4.77 -20.71 -25.51
CA SER A 87 -3.96 -20.34 -26.68
C SER A 87 -3.61 -18.84 -26.72
N ASP A 88 -4.42 -17.96 -26.12
CA ASP A 88 -4.14 -16.52 -26.11
C ASP A 88 -2.97 -16.12 -25.22
N VAL A 89 -2.67 -17.00 -24.26
CA VAL A 89 -1.63 -16.85 -23.24
C VAL A 89 -0.39 -17.67 -23.60
N HIS A 90 -0.48 -18.50 -24.65
CA HIS A 90 0.64 -19.28 -25.14
C HIS A 90 1.74 -18.36 -25.71
N GLY A 91 2.98 -18.54 -25.25
CA GLY A 91 4.15 -17.80 -25.73
C GLY A 91 4.68 -16.71 -24.80
N TYR A 92 3.92 -16.32 -23.78
CA TYR A 92 4.45 -15.46 -22.70
C TYR A 92 5.32 -16.29 -21.75
N LYS A 93 6.50 -15.78 -21.39
CA LYS A 93 7.46 -16.42 -20.48
C LYS A 93 7.75 -15.49 -19.32
N PHE A 94 7.32 -15.88 -18.13
CA PHE A 94 7.48 -15.07 -16.94
C PHE A 94 8.61 -15.62 -16.07
N GLU A 95 9.44 -14.73 -15.54
CA GLU A 95 10.38 -15.05 -14.46
C GLU A 95 9.61 -15.32 -13.16
N ASP A 96 10.15 -16.17 -12.28
CA ASP A 96 9.42 -16.64 -11.09
C ASP A 96 9.92 -16.09 -9.75
N ASP A 97 11.20 -15.72 -9.65
CA ASP A 97 11.82 -15.34 -8.36
C ASP A 97 11.67 -13.83 -8.05
N PHE A 98 11.65 -12.98 -9.07
CA PHE A 98 11.50 -11.52 -8.93
C PHE A 98 10.55 -10.96 -9.99
N VAL A 99 9.86 -9.86 -9.67
CA VAL A 99 8.96 -9.19 -10.62
C VAL A 99 9.76 -8.42 -11.68
N ASP A 100 9.64 -8.85 -12.94
CA ASP A 100 9.99 -8.02 -14.10
C ASP A 100 8.79 -7.14 -14.47
N TYR A 101 8.73 -5.95 -13.90
CA TYR A 101 7.58 -5.04 -14.06
C TYR A 101 7.36 -4.61 -15.51
N ASP A 102 8.41 -4.37 -16.28
CA ASP A 102 8.29 -3.94 -17.68
C ASP A 102 7.67 -5.05 -18.54
N TYR A 103 8.17 -6.29 -18.38
CA TYR A 103 7.63 -7.42 -19.11
C TYR A 103 6.20 -7.77 -18.69
N VAL A 104 5.91 -7.75 -17.38
CA VAL A 104 4.57 -8.01 -16.84
C VAL A 104 3.57 -6.96 -17.32
N ALA A 105 3.91 -5.67 -17.21
CA ALA A 105 3.06 -4.56 -17.62
C ALA A 105 2.69 -4.67 -19.11
N LYS A 106 3.70 -4.86 -19.97
CA LYS A 106 3.50 -5.04 -21.41
C LYS A 106 2.63 -6.26 -21.71
N SER A 107 3.02 -7.42 -21.20
CA SER A 107 2.35 -8.70 -21.49
C SER A 107 0.90 -8.72 -21.00
N LYS A 108 0.64 -8.27 -19.76
CA LYS A 108 -0.72 -8.22 -19.23
C LYS A 108 -1.60 -7.22 -19.97
N ASN A 109 -1.08 -6.05 -20.37
CA ASN A 109 -1.85 -5.12 -21.18
C ASN A 109 -2.20 -5.69 -22.57
N GLU A 110 -1.29 -6.42 -23.23
CA GLU A 110 -1.61 -7.11 -24.49
C GLU A 110 -2.71 -8.16 -24.32
N ILE A 111 -2.62 -8.99 -23.28
CA ILE A 111 -3.61 -10.03 -22.96
C ILE A 111 -4.98 -9.40 -22.62
N LEU A 112 -5.00 -8.38 -21.76
CA LEU A 112 -6.23 -7.69 -21.36
C LEU A 112 -6.93 -7.01 -22.54
N ARG A 113 -6.18 -6.51 -23.53
CA ARG A 113 -6.78 -5.98 -24.76
C ARG A 113 -7.51 -7.06 -25.55
N LYS A 114 -6.95 -8.28 -25.67
CA LYS A 114 -7.66 -9.40 -26.30
C LYS A 114 -8.96 -9.73 -25.56
N ALA A 115 -8.92 -9.77 -24.24
CA ALA A 115 -10.09 -9.99 -23.39
C ALA A 115 -11.15 -8.89 -23.59
N PHE A 116 -10.73 -7.62 -23.67
CA PHE A 116 -11.63 -6.49 -23.92
C PHE A 116 -12.31 -6.58 -25.28
N GLU A 117 -11.56 -6.87 -26.35
CA GLU A 117 -12.13 -7.00 -27.69
C GLU A 117 -13.20 -8.10 -27.74
N ARG A 118 -12.96 -9.25 -27.10
CA ARG A 118 -13.99 -10.31 -27.00
C ARG A 118 -15.18 -9.89 -26.15
N ASN A 119 -14.95 -9.14 -25.06
CA ASN A 119 -16.03 -8.68 -24.20
C ASN A 119 -16.99 -7.71 -24.91
N LYS A 120 -16.56 -7.00 -25.97
CA LYS A 120 -17.45 -6.14 -26.76
C LYS A 120 -18.61 -6.93 -27.38
N ASP A 121 -18.33 -8.15 -27.82
CA ASP A 121 -19.31 -9.05 -28.44
C ASP A 121 -20.04 -9.90 -27.39
N LEU A 122 -19.27 -10.53 -26.48
CA LEU A 122 -19.80 -11.51 -25.53
C LEU A 122 -20.53 -10.88 -24.35
N LYS A 123 -20.14 -9.65 -23.96
CA LYS A 123 -20.70 -8.91 -22.81
C LYS A 123 -20.72 -9.71 -21.51
N ILE A 124 -19.69 -10.53 -21.27
CA ILE A 124 -19.51 -11.32 -20.05
C ILE A 124 -19.32 -10.41 -18.84
N ILE A 125 -18.54 -9.35 -19.00
CA ILE A 125 -18.32 -8.32 -17.99
C ILE A 125 -19.24 -7.14 -18.28
N ASP A 126 -20.20 -6.90 -17.39
CA ASP A 126 -21.08 -5.74 -17.42
C ASP A 126 -20.35 -4.51 -16.88
N THR A 127 -19.68 -3.81 -17.80
CA THR A 127 -18.99 -2.57 -17.47
C THR A 127 -19.95 -1.41 -17.22
N GLN A 128 -21.23 -1.49 -17.59
CA GLN A 128 -22.19 -0.39 -17.44
C GLN A 128 -22.74 -0.31 -16.01
N ASN A 129 -23.02 -1.45 -15.38
CA ASN A 129 -23.55 -1.53 -14.01
C ASN A 129 -22.46 -1.74 -12.94
N PHE A 130 -21.21 -1.47 -13.27
CA PHE A 130 -20.07 -1.56 -12.36
C PHE A 130 -20.13 -0.46 -11.27
N SER A 131 -20.15 -0.86 -10.00
CA SER A 131 -20.38 0.04 -8.84
C SER A 131 -19.36 1.16 -8.70
N GLU A 132 -18.10 0.91 -9.06
CA GLU A 132 -17.01 1.88 -8.98
C GLU A 132 -16.79 2.62 -10.31
N ARG A 133 -17.64 2.42 -11.33
CA ARG A 133 -17.49 3.02 -12.67
C ARG A 133 -17.27 4.54 -12.61
N GLU A 134 -18.15 5.26 -11.93
CA GLU A 134 -18.07 6.72 -11.81
C GLU A 134 -16.83 7.18 -11.02
N LEU A 135 -16.39 6.36 -10.06
CA LEU A 135 -15.23 6.65 -9.24
C LEU A 135 -13.94 6.61 -10.06
N VAL A 136 -13.81 5.61 -10.93
CA VAL A 136 -12.60 5.40 -11.75
C VAL A 136 -12.66 6.07 -13.11
N ARG A 137 -13.83 6.57 -13.56
CA ARG A 137 -13.99 7.13 -14.91
C ARG A 137 -13.02 8.27 -15.21
N GLY A 138 -12.79 9.13 -14.23
CA GLY A 138 -11.80 10.21 -14.33
C GLY A 138 -10.37 9.70 -14.53
N PHE A 139 -10.00 8.61 -13.86
CA PHE A 139 -8.73 7.92 -14.08
C PHE A 139 -8.67 7.27 -15.46
N CYS A 140 -9.74 6.63 -15.93
CA CYS A 140 -9.79 6.02 -17.26
C CYS A 140 -9.61 7.07 -18.38
N LEU A 141 -10.23 8.25 -18.24
CA LEU A 141 -9.99 9.38 -19.14
C LEU A 141 -8.55 9.88 -19.05
N PHE A 142 -8.00 10.03 -17.84
CA PHE A 142 -6.62 10.45 -17.63
C PHE A 142 -5.62 9.50 -18.33
N GLN A 143 -5.80 8.18 -18.19
CA GLN A 143 -4.97 7.18 -18.85
C GLN A 143 -5.08 7.25 -20.38
N ALA A 144 -6.30 7.42 -20.90
CA ALA A 144 -6.51 7.59 -22.34
C ALA A 144 -5.83 8.86 -22.88
N LEU A 145 -5.87 9.96 -22.14
CA LEU A 145 -5.17 11.21 -22.48
C LEU A 145 -3.65 11.03 -22.42
N LYS A 146 -3.12 10.41 -21.36
CA LYS A 146 -1.68 10.10 -21.26
C LYS A 146 -1.22 9.28 -22.47
N LYS A 147 -1.98 8.25 -22.88
CA LYS A 147 -1.69 7.49 -24.10
C LYS A 147 -1.75 8.37 -25.36
N HIS A 148 -2.81 9.17 -25.51
CA HIS A 148 -2.99 10.06 -26.67
C HIS A 148 -1.85 11.07 -26.83
N PHE A 149 -1.34 11.59 -25.71
CA PHE A 149 -0.22 12.53 -25.67
C PHE A 149 1.14 11.86 -25.44
N ASN A 150 1.30 10.57 -25.79
CA ASN A 150 2.57 9.84 -25.74
C ASN A 150 3.28 9.85 -24.38
N GLY A 151 2.51 9.71 -23.29
CA GLY A 151 3.03 9.61 -21.93
C GLY A 151 3.44 10.94 -21.28
N LYS A 152 3.31 12.08 -21.99
CA LYS A 152 3.66 13.41 -21.47
C LYS A 152 3.01 13.72 -20.12
N SER A 153 3.63 14.57 -19.32
CA SER A 153 3.01 15.07 -18.10
C SER A 153 1.67 15.72 -18.42
N TRP A 154 0.69 15.58 -17.53
CA TRP A 154 -0.59 16.26 -17.69
C TRP A 154 -0.45 17.79 -17.58
N LEU A 155 0.63 18.27 -16.94
CA LEU A 155 0.98 19.70 -16.89
C LEU A 155 1.39 20.26 -18.26
N ASP A 156 1.79 19.38 -19.20
CA ASP A 156 2.19 19.70 -20.57
C ASP A 156 1.05 19.46 -21.59
N PHE A 157 -0.14 19.09 -21.13
CA PHE A 157 -1.29 18.98 -22.02
C PHE A 157 -1.72 20.36 -22.54
N PRO A 158 -2.42 20.43 -23.68
CA PRO A 158 -3.04 21.67 -24.13
C PRO A 158 -3.89 22.32 -23.02
N ASP A 159 -3.84 23.65 -22.92
CA ASP A 159 -4.45 24.40 -21.81
C ASP A 159 -5.92 24.02 -21.58
N ASP A 160 -6.70 23.85 -22.64
CA ASP A 160 -8.12 23.55 -22.52
C ASP A 160 -8.41 22.22 -21.83
N ILE A 161 -7.61 21.18 -22.04
CA ILE A 161 -7.76 19.89 -21.33
C ILE A 161 -6.98 19.86 -20.01
N LYS A 162 -5.83 20.57 -19.91
CA LYS A 162 -5.09 20.75 -18.65
C LYS A 162 -5.98 21.38 -17.58
N TYR A 163 -6.66 22.47 -17.91
CA TYR A 163 -7.65 23.15 -17.05
C TYR A 163 -9.05 22.53 -17.12
N ARG A 164 -9.21 21.37 -17.76
CA ARG A 164 -10.47 20.61 -17.83
C ARG A 164 -11.69 21.44 -18.27
N LYS A 165 -11.52 22.32 -19.27
CA LYS A 165 -12.63 23.07 -19.85
C LYS A 165 -13.66 22.08 -20.39
N LYS A 166 -14.93 22.22 -19.98
CA LYS A 166 -16.01 21.27 -20.28
C LYS A 166 -16.03 20.82 -21.76
N LYS A 167 -15.97 21.76 -22.71
CA LYS A 167 -15.95 21.45 -24.15
C LYS A 167 -14.79 20.55 -24.58
N SER A 168 -13.60 20.72 -23.98
CA SER A 168 -12.41 19.92 -24.29
C SER A 168 -12.53 18.53 -23.67
N VAL A 169 -13.02 18.44 -22.43
CA VAL A 169 -13.35 17.15 -21.80
C VAL A 169 -14.35 16.38 -22.64
N ASP A 170 -15.48 16.99 -23.02
CA ASP A 170 -16.52 16.36 -23.85
C ASP A 170 -15.94 15.90 -25.22
N TYR A 171 -15.04 16.71 -25.82
CA TYR A 171 -14.36 16.35 -27.07
C TYR A 171 -13.49 15.10 -26.91
N TYR A 172 -12.63 15.08 -25.88
CA TYR A 172 -11.71 13.96 -25.66
C TYR A 172 -12.42 12.70 -25.17
N GLU A 173 -13.51 12.81 -24.40
CA GLU A 173 -14.34 11.66 -24.03
C GLU A 173 -14.94 10.97 -25.26
N ASN A 174 -15.34 11.74 -26.27
CA ASN A 174 -15.84 11.20 -27.53
C ASN A 174 -14.71 10.66 -28.40
N LEU A 175 -13.63 11.42 -28.56
CA LEU A 175 -12.47 11.03 -29.39
C LEU A 175 -11.81 9.74 -28.89
N LEU A 176 -11.69 9.59 -27.57
CA LEU A 176 -10.93 8.51 -26.93
C LEU A 176 -11.84 7.43 -26.32
N LYS A 177 -13.12 7.39 -26.71
CA LYS A 177 -14.16 6.53 -26.12
C LYS A 177 -13.71 5.07 -25.96
N ASP A 178 -13.14 4.47 -26.99
CA ASP A 178 -12.74 3.06 -26.96
C ASP A 178 -11.61 2.79 -25.95
N GLU A 179 -10.65 3.72 -25.83
CA GLU A 179 -9.56 3.59 -24.86
C GLU A 179 -10.06 3.84 -23.43
N ILE A 180 -11.02 4.75 -23.25
CA ILE A 180 -11.67 4.96 -21.95
C ILE A 180 -12.41 3.69 -21.53
N GLU A 181 -13.22 3.11 -22.42
CA GLU A 181 -13.99 1.90 -22.11
C GLU A 181 -13.09 0.67 -21.93
N TYR A 182 -11.93 0.59 -22.60
CA TYR A 182 -10.90 -0.40 -22.29
C TYR A 182 -10.42 -0.26 -20.83
N ASN A 183 -10.05 0.95 -20.41
CA ASN A 183 -9.59 1.19 -19.05
C ASN A 183 -10.71 0.91 -18.02
N VAL A 184 -11.97 1.23 -18.33
CA VAL A 184 -13.10 0.89 -17.46
C VAL A 184 -13.30 -0.62 -17.37
N PHE A 185 -13.19 -1.36 -18.48
CA PHE A 185 -13.22 -2.82 -18.46
C PHE A 185 -12.14 -3.41 -17.55
N VAL A 186 -10.91 -2.93 -17.68
CA VAL A 186 -9.78 -3.38 -16.83
C VAL A 186 -10.10 -3.14 -15.34
N GLN A 187 -10.60 -1.95 -14.98
CA GLN A 187 -11.00 -1.68 -13.60
C GLN A 187 -12.14 -2.60 -13.15
N CYS A 188 -13.18 -2.80 -13.97
CA CYS A 188 -14.27 -3.71 -13.63
C CYS A 188 -13.78 -5.13 -13.34
N VAL A 189 -12.86 -5.66 -14.14
CA VAL A 189 -12.24 -6.98 -13.91
C VAL A 189 -11.42 -7.00 -12.63
N PHE A 190 -10.58 -5.98 -12.40
CA PHE A 190 -9.78 -5.85 -11.18
C PHE A 190 -10.67 -5.93 -9.94
N TYR A 191 -11.72 -5.12 -9.89
CA TYR A 191 -12.61 -5.03 -8.74
C TYR A 191 -13.42 -6.32 -8.54
N LYS A 192 -13.91 -6.94 -9.61
CA LYS A 192 -14.58 -8.25 -9.55
C LYS A 192 -13.67 -9.28 -8.88
N GLN A 193 -12.47 -9.49 -9.41
CA GLN A 193 -11.55 -10.51 -8.89
C GLN A 193 -11.09 -10.19 -7.47
N TYR A 194 -10.83 -8.91 -7.16
CA TYR A 194 -10.41 -8.50 -5.84
C TYR A 194 -11.50 -8.73 -4.78
N PHE A 195 -12.75 -8.32 -5.06
CA PHE A 195 -13.84 -8.50 -4.10
C PHE A 195 -14.20 -9.97 -3.90
N GLU A 196 -14.09 -10.82 -4.93
CA GLU A 196 -14.19 -12.28 -4.76
C GLU A 196 -13.15 -12.80 -3.76
N LEU A 197 -11.88 -12.41 -3.91
CA LEU A 197 -10.80 -12.81 -3.00
C LEU A 197 -11.01 -12.24 -1.59
N LYS A 198 -11.37 -10.96 -1.46
CA LYS A 198 -11.61 -10.32 -0.17
C LYS A 198 -12.76 -10.99 0.57
N ASN A 199 -13.86 -11.30 -0.12
CA ASN A 199 -14.99 -11.99 0.48
C ASN A 199 -14.60 -13.39 0.94
N TYR A 200 -13.86 -14.14 0.11
CA TYR A 200 -13.32 -15.45 0.50
C TYR A 200 -12.41 -15.39 1.75
N ALA A 201 -11.53 -14.38 1.82
CA ALA A 201 -10.70 -14.15 3.00
C ALA A 201 -11.54 -13.88 4.24
N ASN A 202 -12.52 -12.99 4.13
CA ASN A 202 -13.42 -12.62 5.22
C ASN A 202 -14.29 -13.80 5.69
N ASP A 203 -14.77 -14.64 4.77
CA ASP A 203 -15.54 -15.86 5.09
C ASP A 203 -14.72 -16.87 5.89
N LEU A 204 -13.39 -16.88 5.73
CA LEU A 204 -12.47 -17.68 6.53
C LEU A 204 -12.02 -16.99 7.84
N GLY A 205 -12.50 -15.77 8.10
CA GLY A 205 -12.13 -14.97 9.26
C GLY A 205 -10.81 -14.23 9.11
N ILE A 206 -10.31 -14.06 7.89
CA ILE A 206 -9.09 -13.31 7.58
C ILE A 206 -9.48 -11.90 7.12
N LYS A 207 -9.11 -10.90 7.91
CA LYS A 207 -9.30 -9.47 7.59
C LYS A 207 -8.16 -8.98 6.71
N ILE A 208 -8.48 -8.20 5.68
CA ILE A 208 -7.49 -7.53 4.85
C ILE A 208 -7.10 -6.20 5.51
N PHE A 209 -5.83 -6.08 5.88
CA PHE A 209 -5.23 -4.86 6.40
C PHE A 209 -4.51 -4.13 5.25
N GLY A 210 -5.14 -3.09 4.74
CA GLY A 210 -4.60 -2.28 3.65
C GLY A 210 -3.78 -1.09 4.15
N ASP A 211 -3.40 -0.27 3.18
CA ASP A 211 -2.43 0.81 3.38
C ASP A 211 -2.80 2.02 2.53
N LEU A 212 -2.80 3.20 3.12
CA LEU A 212 -3.24 4.44 2.52
C LEU A 212 -2.13 5.49 2.64
N PRO A 213 -1.33 5.71 1.57
CA PRO A 213 -0.36 6.79 1.50
C PRO A 213 -1.01 8.15 1.78
N ILE A 214 -0.46 9.01 2.64
CA ILE A 214 -1.10 10.31 2.89
C ILE A 214 -1.16 11.15 1.61
N TYR A 215 -0.08 11.23 0.85
CA TYR A 215 0.01 12.05 -0.35
C TYR A 215 -0.37 11.29 -1.62
N VAL A 216 -0.67 12.05 -2.67
CA VAL A 216 -0.85 11.53 -4.04
C VAL A 216 0.35 11.86 -4.90
N SER A 217 0.53 11.20 -6.04
CA SER A 217 1.56 11.60 -7.00
C SER A 217 1.20 12.92 -7.68
N LYS A 218 2.21 13.73 -8.04
CA LYS A 218 2.04 14.86 -8.96
C LYS A 218 1.45 14.41 -10.29
N GLU A 219 1.91 13.28 -10.83
CA GLU A 219 1.46 12.71 -12.10
C GLU A 219 0.21 11.83 -11.91
N SER A 220 -0.83 12.39 -11.31
CA SER A 220 -2.06 11.64 -10.97
C SER A 220 -3.33 12.25 -11.54
N SER A 221 -4.29 11.36 -11.78
CA SER A 221 -5.68 11.71 -12.04
C SER A 221 -6.33 12.42 -10.85
N ASP A 222 -5.86 12.20 -9.61
CA ASP A 222 -6.36 12.88 -8.42
C ASP A 222 -6.05 14.38 -8.48
N MET A 223 -4.80 14.74 -8.77
CA MET A 223 -4.35 16.13 -8.87
C MET A 223 -4.94 16.82 -10.12
N TRP A 224 -4.93 16.16 -11.28
CA TRP A 224 -5.51 16.73 -12.50
C TRP A 224 -7.01 17.05 -12.34
N GLN A 225 -7.77 16.19 -11.65
CA GLN A 225 -9.21 16.40 -11.46
C GLN A 225 -9.55 17.39 -10.35
N ASN A 226 -8.67 17.55 -9.35
CA ASN A 226 -8.95 18.32 -8.14
C ASN A 226 -7.77 19.24 -7.78
N PRO A 227 -7.31 20.13 -8.68
CA PRO A 227 -6.12 20.93 -8.43
C PRO A 227 -6.26 21.84 -7.19
N ASP A 228 -7.47 22.34 -6.91
CA ASP A 228 -7.76 23.21 -5.76
C ASP A 228 -7.53 22.53 -4.40
N MET A 229 -7.48 21.19 -4.36
CA MET A 229 -7.15 20.44 -3.14
C MET A 229 -5.67 20.57 -2.74
N PHE A 230 -4.82 21.13 -3.61
CA PHE A 230 -3.37 21.18 -3.46
C PHE A 230 -2.85 22.61 -3.49
N VAL A 231 -1.68 22.82 -2.89
CA VAL A 231 -0.99 24.12 -2.96
C VAL A 231 -0.23 24.23 -4.28
N VAL A 232 -0.88 24.85 -5.28
CA VAL A 232 -0.39 24.96 -6.66
C VAL A 232 -0.12 26.40 -7.10
N ASN A 233 0.67 26.56 -8.15
CA ASN A 233 0.81 27.82 -8.90
C ASN A 233 -0.38 28.04 -9.85
N GLU A 234 -0.45 29.20 -10.50
CA GLU A 234 -1.51 29.51 -11.49
C GLU A 234 -1.54 28.51 -12.66
N ASP A 235 -0.38 27.92 -13.00
CA ASP A 235 -0.24 26.91 -14.04
C ASP A 235 -0.53 25.47 -13.57
N LEU A 236 -1.08 25.30 -12.36
CA LEU A 236 -1.37 24.03 -11.68
C LEU A 236 -0.15 23.20 -11.29
N SER A 237 1.08 23.67 -11.51
CA SER A 237 2.27 22.99 -10.99
C SER A 237 2.31 23.07 -9.45
N PRO A 238 2.81 22.04 -8.74
CA PRO A 238 2.98 22.14 -7.30
C PRO A 238 3.84 23.34 -6.93
N LYS A 239 3.34 24.19 -6.03
CA LYS A 239 4.13 25.28 -5.44
C LYS A 239 4.93 24.78 -4.25
N LEU A 240 4.30 23.93 -3.43
CA LEU A 240 4.92 23.25 -2.31
C LEU A 240 4.82 21.74 -2.51
N VAL A 241 5.86 21.03 -2.08
CA VAL A 241 5.95 19.58 -2.12
C VAL A 241 6.30 18.99 -0.76
N ALA A 242 5.95 17.72 -0.59
CA ALA A 242 6.15 16.98 0.63
C ALA A 242 7.58 16.43 0.75
N GLY A 243 7.97 16.20 1.99
CA GLY A 243 9.18 15.50 2.38
C GLY A 243 9.24 15.35 3.90
N VAL A 244 10.42 15.06 4.40
CA VAL A 244 10.75 15.14 5.84
C VAL A 244 12.05 15.91 6.04
N PRO A 245 12.20 16.63 7.16
CA PRO A 245 13.41 17.40 7.43
C PRO A 245 14.62 16.47 7.65
N PRO A 246 15.84 17.01 7.65
CA PRO A 246 17.01 16.32 8.18
C PRO A 246 16.76 15.74 9.57
N ASP A 247 17.29 14.54 9.80
CA ASP A 247 17.26 13.86 11.09
C ASP A 247 18.58 13.11 11.32
N ARG A 248 18.66 12.33 12.41
CA ARG A 248 19.86 11.55 12.75
C ARG A 248 20.22 10.47 11.71
N PHE A 249 19.30 10.12 10.81
CA PHE A 249 19.47 9.08 9.80
C PHE A 249 19.69 9.66 8.40
N SER A 250 19.28 10.91 8.15
CA SER A 250 19.50 11.62 6.88
C SER A 250 19.91 13.08 7.10
N GLU A 251 21.14 13.42 6.73
CA GLU A 251 21.67 14.80 6.81
C GLU A 251 20.88 15.81 5.97
N THR A 252 20.25 15.38 4.88
CA THR A 252 19.52 16.27 3.95
C THR A 252 18.00 16.10 4.00
N GLY A 253 17.51 15.27 4.93
CA GLY A 253 16.11 14.86 5.00
C GLY A 253 15.73 13.96 3.82
N GLN A 254 14.46 13.97 3.45
CA GLN A 254 13.99 13.23 2.26
C GLN A 254 13.05 14.12 1.45
N TYR A 255 13.37 14.31 0.17
CA TYR A 255 12.52 15.01 -0.78
C TYR A 255 11.64 13.99 -1.49
N TRP A 256 10.33 14.02 -1.25
CA TRP A 256 9.40 13.07 -1.88
C TRP A 256 8.77 13.64 -3.15
N GLY A 257 8.59 14.96 -3.22
CA GLY A 257 8.11 15.64 -4.43
C GLY A 257 6.60 15.54 -4.67
N ASN A 258 5.85 14.89 -3.77
CA ASN A 258 4.39 14.87 -3.84
C ASN A 258 3.81 16.27 -3.59
N PRO A 259 2.73 16.69 -4.28
CA PRO A 259 2.02 17.92 -3.95
C PRO A 259 1.44 17.86 -2.53
N VAL A 260 1.56 18.95 -1.78
CA VAL A 260 0.93 19.07 -0.45
C VAL A 260 -0.50 19.59 -0.56
N TYR A 261 -1.36 19.20 0.38
CA TYR A 261 -2.76 19.62 0.41
C TYR A 261 -2.92 21.08 0.84
N ASP A 262 -3.88 21.78 0.24
CA ASP A 262 -4.45 22.99 0.83
C ASP A 262 -5.51 22.56 1.87
N TRP A 263 -5.06 22.40 3.11
CA TRP A 263 -5.92 21.97 4.20
C TRP A 263 -7.05 22.95 4.53
N ASN A 264 -6.90 24.25 4.20
CA ASN A 264 -7.98 25.22 4.37
C ASN A 264 -9.08 24.99 3.32
N TYR A 265 -8.70 24.69 2.07
CA TYR A 265 -9.66 24.29 1.04
C TYR A 265 -10.33 22.95 1.41
N CYS A 266 -9.56 21.98 1.90
CA CYS A 266 -10.10 20.71 2.41
C CYS A 266 -11.17 20.95 3.47
N GLU A 267 -10.86 21.76 4.50
CA GLU A 267 -11.81 22.09 5.57
C GLU A 267 -13.04 22.83 5.03
N LYS A 268 -12.85 23.84 4.17
CA LYS A 268 -13.93 24.63 3.56
C LYS A 268 -14.91 23.77 2.77
N THR A 269 -14.42 22.70 2.14
CA THR A 269 -15.24 21.73 1.38
C THR A 269 -15.73 20.57 2.24
N GLY A 270 -15.55 20.62 3.56
CA GLY A 270 -15.99 19.58 4.49
C GLY A 270 -15.21 18.27 4.36
N PHE A 271 -13.98 18.34 3.85
CA PHE A 271 -13.07 17.22 3.59
C PHE A 271 -13.65 16.19 2.60
N ASP A 272 -14.54 16.60 1.69
CA ASP A 272 -15.31 15.70 0.82
C ASP A 272 -14.42 14.70 0.06
N TRP A 273 -13.34 15.18 -0.58
CA TRP A 273 -12.41 14.32 -1.31
C TRP A 273 -11.74 13.28 -0.40
N TRP A 274 -11.28 13.70 0.78
CA TRP A 274 -10.65 12.81 1.77
C TRP A 274 -11.63 11.77 2.31
N LEU A 275 -12.87 12.17 2.60
CA LEU A 275 -13.93 11.26 3.02
C LEU A 275 -14.29 10.27 1.90
N LYS A 276 -14.34 10.71 0.64
CA LYS A 276 -14.55 9.84 -0.52
C LYS A 276 -13.43 8.81 -0.66
N ARG A 277 -12.17 9.24 -0.55
CA ARG A 277 -10.98 8.38 -0.57
C ARG A 277 -11.00 7.36 0.56
N LEU A 278 -11.27 7.82 1.79
CA LEU A 278 -11.33 6.97 2.97
C LEU A 278 -12.45 5.92 2.85
N ASN A 279 -13.67 6.33 2.50
CA ASN A 279 -14.80 5.43 2.34
C ASN A 279 -14.55 4.38 1.25
N HIS A 280 -13.89 4.79 0.15
CA HIS A 280 -13.49 3.85 -0.89
C HIS A 280 -12.49 2.81 -0.37
N ASN A 281 -11.42 3.25 0.30
CA ASN A 281 -10.41 2.35 0.85
C ASN A 281 -10.98 1.44 1.97
N LEU A 282 -11.96 1.90 2.74
CA LEU A 282 -12.67 1.07 3.71
C LEU A 282 -13.69 0.10 3.10
N LYS A 283 -13.98 0.20 1.79
CA LYS A 283 -14.63 -0.90 1.05
C LYS A 283 -13.59 -1.94 0.63
N MET A 284 -12.43 -1.45 0.19
CA MET A 284 -11.31 -2.30 -0.23
C MET A 284 -10.75 -3.11 0.93
N TYR A 285 -10.60 -2.50 2.10
CA TYR A 285 -9.88 -3.09 3.22
C TYR A 285 -10.74 -3.12 4.48
N ASP A 286 -10.50 -4.09 5.34
CA ASP A 286 -11.22 -4.23 6.62
C ASP A 286 -10.65 -3.25 7.66
N VAL A 287 -9.33 -3.07 7.64
CA VAL A 287 -8.55 -2.07 8.39
C VAL A 287 -7.57 -1.39 7.44
N ILE A 288 -7.26 -0.12 7.66
CA ILE A 288 -6.27 0.63 6.87
C ILE A 288 -5.18 1.24 7.74
N ARG A 289 -3.95 1.24 7.24
CA ARG A 289 -2.84 2.02 7.79
C ARG A 289 -2.90 3.40 7.16
N LEU A 290 -2.98 4.45 7.96
CA LEU A 290 -2.74 5.82 7.50
C LEU A 290 -1.24 6.07 7.57
N ASP A 291 -0.60 5.95 6.41
CA ASP A 291 0.82 6.24 6.21
C ASP A 291 1.15 7.69 6.56
N HIS A 292 2.30 7.92 7.19
CA HIS A 292 2.77 9.23 7.59
C HIS A 292 1.72 10.03 8.38
N PHE A 293 1.10 9.40 9.39
CA PHE A 293 -0.01 9.95 10.17
C PHE A 293 0.32 11.33 10.75
N ARG A 294 1.59 11.56 11.10
CA ARG A 294 2.05 12.85 11.62
C ARG A 294 1.72 14.03 10.68
N GLY A 295 1.59 13.79 9.38
CA GLY A 295 1.19 14.77 8.36
C GLY A 295 -0.19 15.39 8.57
N PHE A 296 -1.07 14.75 9.35
CA PHE A 296 -2.38 15.29 9.74
C PHE A 296 -2.30 16.29 10.91
N GLU A 297 -1.23 16.26 11.69
CA GLU A 297 -0.94 17.25 12.73
C GLU A 297 -0.21 18.46 12.11
N ALA A 298 0.94 18.19 11.49
CA ALA A 298 1.70 19.15 10.71
C ALA A 298 2.47 18.40 9.63
N PHE A 299 2.85 19.04 8.53
CA PHE A 299 3.68 18.42 7.50
C PHE A 299 4.85 19.31 7.12
N TRP A 300 5.93 18.69 6.65
CA TRP A 300 7.10 19.41 6.17
C TRP A 300 6.88 19.83 4.72
N ALA A 301 6.77 21.13 4.50
CA ALA A 301 6.52 21.72 3.20
C ALA A 301 7.81 22.30 2.64
N ILE A 302 8.17 21.87 1.43
CA ILE A 302 9.36 22.31 0.71
C ILE A 302 8.91 23.10 -0.52
N ASP A 303 9.58 24.21 -0.82
CA ASP A 303 9.34 24.92 -2.09
C ASP A 303 9.74 24.01 -3.26
N ALA A 304 8.84 23.84 -4.24
CA ALA A 304 9.04 22.92 -5.35
C ALA A 304 10.27 23.25 -6.23
N SER A 305 10.81 24.46 -6.15
CA SER A 305 12.06 24.86 -6.82
C SER A 305 13.33 24.29 -6.18
N LYS A 306 13.24 23.70 -4.98
CA LYS A 306 14.38 23.11 -4.27
C LYS A 306 14.62 21.67 -4.72
N SER A 307 15.88 21.23 -4.60
CA SER A 307 16.32 19.87 -4.91
C SER A 307 16.50 18.98 -3.67
N THR A 308 16.48 19.56 -2.46
CA THR A 308 16.64 18.86 -1.17
C THR A 308 15.56 19.29 -0.19
N ALA A 309 15.39 18.53 0.91
CA ALA A 309 14.38 18.79 1.92
C ALA A 309 14.84 19.71 3.05
N GLU A 310 16.12 20.09 3.08
CA GLU A 310 16.72 20.90 4.16
C GLU A 310 16.00 22.24 4.39
N ASN A 311 15.57 22.88 3.30
CA ASN A 311 14.99 24.23 3.32
C ASN A 311 13.46 24.22 3.26
N GLY A 312 12.83 23.32 4.01
CA GLY A 312 11.38 23.31 4.23
C GLY A 312 10.95 24.00 5.52
N HIS A 313 9.66 23.91 5.85
CA HIS A 313 9.11 24.36 7.13
C HIS A 313 7.89 23.53 7.52
N TRP A 314 7.62 23.43 8.81
CA TRP A 314 6.42 22.78 9.34
C TRP A 314 5.19 23.64 9.10
N VAL A 315 4.16 23.05 8.49
CA VAL A 315 2.85 23.67 8.27
C VAL A 315 1.80 22.84 9.01
N LYS A 316 1.02 23.46 9.90
CA LYS A 316 -0.08 22.79 10.61
C LYS A 316 -1.15 22.35 9.60
N ALA A 317 -1.57 21.09 9.73
CA ALA A 317 -2.68 20.53 8.97
C ALA A 317 -3.99 20.68 9.77
N LYS A 318 -5.06 20.07 9.24
CA LYS A 318 -6.43 20.13 9.81
C LYS A 318 -6.90 18.77 10.31
N GLY A 319 -5.99 18.04 10.95
CA GLY A 319 -6.21 16.67 11.42
C GLY A 319 -7.26 16.57 12.51
N ASP A 320 -7.29 17.49 13.48
CA ASP A 320 -8.31 17.51 14.54
C ASP A 320 -9.72 17.62 13.94
N GLU A 321 -9.94 18.58 13.04
CA GLU A 321 -11.23 18.80 12.41
C GLU A 321 -11.64 17.62 11.53
N PHE A 322 -10.69 17.02 10.81
CA PHE A 322 -10.93 15.83 9.99
C PHE A 322 -11.27 14.60 10.84
N PHE A 323 -10.50 14.33 11.91
CA PHE A 323 -10.68 13.15 12.75
C PHE A 323 -11.91 13.23 13.66
N GLU A 324 -12.38 14.43 14.02
CA GLU A 324 -13.71 14.61 14.62
C GLU A 324 -14.83 14.06 13.72
N ILE A 325 -14.70 14.20 12.39
CA ILE A 325 -15.66 13.63 11.45
C ILE A 325 -15.58 12.10 11.45
N LEU A 326 -14.36 11.53 11.45
CA LEU A 326 -14.16 10.07 11.49
C LEU A 326 -14.71 9.47 12.79
N LYS A 327 -14.47 10.14 13.92
CA LYS A 327 -15.01 9.75 15.23
C LYS A 327 -16.53 9.73 15.22
N LYS A 328 -17.18 10.78 14.72
CA LYS A 328 -18.66 10.83 14.57
C LYS A 328 -19.21 9.75 13.64
N LYS A 329 -18.42 9.29 12.67
CA LYS A 329 -18.78 8.21 11.74
C LYS A 329 -18.40 6.81 12.26
N ASN A 330 -17.84 6.69 13.47
CA ASN A 330 -17.33 5.44 14.05
C ASN A 330 -16.31 4.72 13.15
N LEU A 331 -15.41 5.49 12.51
CA LEU A 331 -14.40 4.95 11.58
C LEU A 331 -13.01 4.78 12.21
N ILE A 332 -12.77 5.35 13.39
CA ILE A 332 -11.46 5.32 14.08
C ILE A 332 -10.94 3.90 14.23
N ASP A 333 -11.79 2.98 14.70
CA ASP A 333 -11.42 1.58 14.93
C ASP A 333 -10.92 0.87 13.66
N ARG A 334 -11.22 1.39 12.47
CA ARG A 334 -10.79 0.78 11.20
C ARG A 334 -9.49 1.37 10.67
N VAL A 335 -8.83 2.21 11.46
CA VAL A 335 -7.64 2.96 11.08
C VAL A 335 -6.52 2.73 12.09
N VAL A 336 -5.31 2.50 11.56
CA VAL A 336 -4.06 2.44 12.32
C VAL A 336 -3.21 3.63 11.89
N ALA A 337 -2.68 4.37 12.85
CA ALA A 337 -1.78 5.48 12.60
C ALA A 337 -0.35 4.94 12.41
N GLU A 338 0.25 5.20 11.24
CA GLU A 338 1.69 5.05 11.07
C GLU A 338 2.36 6.28 11.71
N ASP A 339 2.88 6.09 12.91
CA ASP A 339 3.48 7.09 13.78
C ASP A 339 4.94 6.75 14.12
N LEU A 340 5.72 6.35 13.11
CA LEU A 340 7.14 6.08 13.24
C LEU A 340 7.97 7.34 12.90
N GLY A 341 9.26 7.32 13.28
CA GLY A 341 10.20 8.41 13.01
C GLY A 341 10.15 9.52 14.06
N LEU A 342 10.39 10.77 13.63
CA LEU A 342 10.39 11.94 14.51
C LEU A 342 8.96 12.37 14.86
N ILE A 343 8.48 11.90 16.02
CA ILE A 343 7.14 12.16 16.54
C ILE A 343 7.21 13.15 17.70
N THR A 344 6.35 14.16 17.66
CA THR A 344 6.19 15.17 18.72
C THR A 344 5.02 14.81 19.65
N ASP A 345 4.99 15.39 20.84
CA ASP A 345 3.86 15.24 21.76
C ASP A 345 2.52 15.64 21.13
N ASP A 346 2.50 16.63 20.23
CA ASP A 346 1.30 17.03 19.49
C ASP A 346 0.73 15.88 18.63
N VAL A 347 1.60 15.11 17.97
CA VAL A 347 1.19 13.95 17.15
C VAL A 347 0.68 12.81 18.04
N ILE A 348 1.37 12.53 19.15
CA ILE A 348 0.95 11.54 20.15
C ILE A 348 -0.43 11.91 20.71
N ASN A 349 -0.59 13.17 21.10
CA ASN A 349 -1.85 13.70 21.61
C ASN A 349 -2.98 13.62 20.58
N LEU A 350 -2.70 13.88 19.30
CA LEU A 350 -3.68 13.72 18.23
C LEU A 350 -4.11 12.25 18.11
N ARG A 351 -3.16 11.31 18.03
CA ARG A 351 -3.43 9.87 17.97
C ARG A 351 -4.30 9.40 19.14
N ASP A 352 -3.87 9.72 20.36
CA ASP A 352 -4.45 9.20 21.61
C ASP A 352 -5.82 9.82 21.91
N ARG A 353 -6.01 11.12 21.63
CA ARG A 353 -7.30 11.82 21.78
C ARG A 353 -8.42 11.17 20.98
N PHE A 354 -8.09 10.72 19.76
CA PHE A 354 -9.04 10.07 18.89
C PHE A 354 -9.13 8.56 19.13
N GLY A 355 -8.15 7.96 19.80
CA GLY A 355 -8.12 6.54 20.13
C GLY A 355 -7.59 5.67 18.99
N PHE A 356 -6.74 6.22 18.13
CA PHE A 356 -6.09 5.42 17.08
C PHE A 356 -5.07 4.46 17.69
N ASN A 357 -4.97 3.27 17.10
CA ASN A 357 -3.83 2.39 17.38
C ASN A 357 -2.60 2.92 16.64
N GLY A 358 -1.48 3.06 17.35
CA GLY A 358 -0.18 3.41 16.74
C GLY A 358 0.56 2.18 16.21
N MET A 359 1.82 2.37 15.86
CA MET A 359 2.73 1.35 15.38
C MET A 359 4.01 1.30 16.21
N LYS A 360 4.57 0.10 16.32
CA LYS A 360 5.85 -0.13 16.98
C LYS A 360 6.62 -1.19 16.18
N VAL A 361 7.90 -0.95 15.92
CA VAL A 361 8.74 -1.82 15.08
C VAL A 361 9.93 -2.32 15.88
N MET A 362 10.03 -3.65 16.04
CA MET A 362 11.05 -4.31 16.84
C MET A 362 12.48 -4.00 16.37
N GLN A 363 12.72 -3.81 15.08
CA GLN A 363 14.05 -3.46 14.57
C GLN A 363 14.56 -2.08 15.07
N PHE A 364 13.71 -1.26 15.69
CA PHE A 364 14.09 0.00 16.36
C PHE A 364 14.26 -0.16 17.87
N ALA A 365 14.15 -1.38 18.40
CA ALA A 365 14.14 -1.65 19.84
C ALA A 365 15.53 -1.84 20.48
N PHE A 366 16.48 -2.40 19.73
CA PHE A 366 17.71 -2.97 20.29
C PHE A 366 18.95 -2.11 20.05
N ASP A 367 18.89 -0.84 20.44
CA ASP A 367 20.08 0.02 20.57
C ASP A 367 20.64 -0.10 21.99
N VAL A 368 21.93 -0.41 22.13
CA VAL A 368 22.58 -0.58 23.44
C VAL A 368 22.81 0.74 24.18
N ASN A 369 22.71 1.88 23.49
CA ASN A 369 23.03 3.19 24.02
C ASN A 369 21.80 4.02 24.44
N GLU A 370 20.60 3.59 24.07
CA GLU A 370 19.36 4.35 24.26
C GLU A 370 18.25 3.43 24.78
N GLU A 371 17.47 3.90 25.77
CA GLU A 371 16.21 3.24 26.11
C GLU A 371 15.23 3.38 24.95
N SER A 372 14.48 2.31 24.66
CA SER A 372 13.58 2.28 23.50
C SER A 372 12.15 1.89 23.88
N ASP A 373 11.20 2.76 23.52
CA ASP A 373 9.76 2.48 23.59
C ASP A 373 9.32 1.37 22.63
N TYR A 374 10.21 0.90 21.75
CA TYR A 374 9.96 -0.23 20.86
C TYR A 374 10.33 -1.56 21.52
N LEU A 375 10.95 -1.57 22.72
CA LEU A 375 11.26 -2.82 23.43
C LEU A 375 9.98 -3.57 23.79
N PRO A 376 9.91 -4.90 23.56
CA PRO A 376 8.72 -5.72 23.79
C PRO A 376 8.01 -5.53 25.15
N HIS A 377 8.75 -5.30 26.25
CA HIS A 377 8.19 -5.07 27.58
C HIS A 377 7.61 -3.66 27.78
N ASN A 378 7.93 -2.69 26.92
CA ASN A 378 7.39 -1.33 26.93
C ASN A 378 6.14 -1.18 26.03
N VAL A 379 5.81 -2.21 25.24
CA VAL A 379 4.71 -2.17 24.27
C VAL A 379 3.35 -2.28 24.97
N GLY A 380 2.51 -1.26 24.80
CA GLY A 380 1.14 -1.21 25.29
C GLY A 380 0.11 -1.91 24.39
N GLU A 381 -1.17 -1.84 24.77
CA GLU A 381 -2.27 -2.51 24.06
C GLU A 381 -2.68 -1.80 22.78
N ASN A 382 -2.67 -0.47 22.75
CA ASN A 382 -3.20 0.36 21.66
C ASN A 382 -2.19 0.55 20.50
N CYS A 383 -1.56 -0.52 20.04
CA CYS A 383 -0.67 -0.47 18.89
C CYS A 383 -0.60 -1.78 18.13
N VAL A 384 -0.21 -1.68 16.86
CA VAL A 384 0.24 -2.81 16.04
C VAL A 384 1.75 -2.95 16.19
N TYR A 385 2.20 -4.13 16.64
CA TYR A 385 3.61 -4.43 16.83
C TYR A 385 4.15 -5.24 15.66
N TYR A 386 5.27 -4.78 15.09
CA TYR A 386 5.90 -5.39 13.93
C TYR A 386 7.26 -5.96 14.29
N THR A 387 7.64 -7.12 13.72
CA THR A 387 9.07 -7.50 13.67
C THR A 387 9.83 -6.51 12.78
N GLY A 388 9.29 -6.25 11.60
CA GLY A 388 9.73 -5.25 10.64
C GLY A 388 8.58 -4.90 9.70
N THR A 389 8.66 -3.75 9.05
CA THR A 389 7.78 -3.37 7.94
C THR A 389 8.44 -3.69 6.60
N HIS A 390 7.74 -3.41 5.50
CA HIS A 390 8.28 -3.55 4.14
C HIS A 390 9.50 -2.66 3.85
N ASP A 391 9.71 -1.59 4.62
CA ASP A 391 10.88 -0.70 4.52
C ASP A 391 12.07 -1.17 5.35
N ASN A 392 11.87 -2.15 6.22
CA ASN A 392 12.91 -2.69 7.10
C ASN A 392 13.66 -3.85 6.42
N GLN A 393 14.79 -4.23 7.03
CA GLN A 393 15.48 -5.47 6.66
C GLN A 393 14.55 -6.67 6.92
N THR A 394 14.85 -7.81 6.33
CA THR A 394 14.36 -9.09 6.86
C THR A 394 14.86 -9.27 8.29
N LEU A 395 14.18 -10.06 9.12
CA LEU A 395 14.64 -10.28 10.50
C LEU A 395 16.03 -10.93 10.54
N ARG A 396 16.33 -11.84 9.60
CA ARG A 396 17.67 -12.41 9.42
C ARG A 396 18.69 -11.36 9.02
N GLY A 397 18.37 -10.52 8.03
CA GLY A 397 19.23 -9.41 7.62
C GLY A 397 19.53 -8.44 8.76
N PHE A 398 18.53 -8.13 9.58
CA PHE A 398 18.69 -7.32 10.80
C PHE A 398 19.64 -7.96 11.80
N VAL A 399 19.45 -9.24 12.14
CA VAL A 399 20.31 -9.96 13.09
C VAL A 399 21.74 -10.05 12.57
N ASN A 400 21.92 -10.35 11.29
CA ASN A 400 23.23 -10.46 10.66
C ASN A 400 23.97 -9.11 10.54
N SER A 401 23.24 -7.99 10.52
CA SER A 401 23.83 -6.65 10.43
C SER A 401 24.23 -6.04 11.79
N ARG A 402 23.87 -6.68 12.91
CA ARG A 402 24.19 -6.18 14.26
C ARG A 402 25.68 -6.28 14.58
N SER A 403 26.17 -5.30 15.35
CA SER A 403 27.46 -5.41 16.00
C SER A 403 27.49 -6.56 17.03
N SER A 404 28.68 -6.97 17.46
CA SER A 404 28.81 -8.04 18.46
C SER A 404 28.13 -7.69 19.79
N ASP A 405 28.18 -6.43 20.20
CA ASP A 405 27.57 -5.96 21.45
C ASP A 405 26.04 -5.92 21.36
N GLU A 406 25.48 -5.41 20.25
CA GLU A 406 24.03 -5.44 20.00
C GLU A 406 23.50 -6.87 19.90
N LEU A 407 24.22 -7.77 19.21
CA LEU A 407 23.81 -9.16 19.06
C LEU A 407 23.82 -9.89 20.41
N GLU A 408 24.83 -9.65 21.24
CA GLU A 408 24.92 -10.19 22.59
C GLU A 408 23.80 -9.62 23.49
N TYR A 409 23.51 -8.33 23.38
CA TYR A 409 22.36 -7.72 24.05
C TYR A 409 21.04 -8.40 23.65
N ILE A 410 20.80 -8.62 22.35
CA ILE A 410 19.61 -9.31 21.85
C ILE A 410 19.52 -10.74 22.38
N LYS A 411 20.62 -11.52 22.31
CA LYS A 411 20.67 -12.90 22.82
C LYS A 411 20.33 -12.98 24.30
N ASN A 412 20.86 -12.05 25.09
CA ASN A 412 20.55 -11.95 26.51
C ASN A 412 19.10 -11.54 26.75
N TYR A 413 18.56 -10.60 25.96
CA TYR A 413 17.17 -10.18 26.05
C TYR A 413 16.19 -11.31 25.75
N VAL A 414 16.41 -12.05 24.66
CA VAL A 414 15.54 -13.18 24.27
C VAL A 414 15.88 -14.49 24.99
N ASN A 415 16.98 -14.50 25.75
CA ASN A 415 17.53 -15.65 26.47
C ASN A 415 17.65 -16.91 25.60
N SER A 416 18.20 -16.77 24.38
CA SER A 416 18.31 -17.86 23.42
C SER A 416 19.43 -17.63 22.40
N ALA A 417 20.04 -18.72 21.93
CA ALA A 417 20.97 -18.70 20.81
C ALA A 417 20.27 -18.71 19.44
N ASP A 418 19.02 -19.20 19.36
CA ASP A 418 18.17 -19.10 18.17
C ASP A 418 17.46 -17.73 18.17
N VAL A 419 18.18 -16.71 17.72
CA VAL A 419 17.75 -15.31 17.85
C VAL A 419 16.51 -15.01 17.02
N GLU A 420 16.49 -15.39 15.74
CA GLU A 420 15.42 -15.03 14.79
C GLU A 420 14.04 -15.54 15.27
N MET A 421 13.93 -16.83 15.56
CA MET A 421 12.67 -17.41 16.01
C MET A 421 12.27 -16.92 17.40
N SER A 422 13.25 -16.65 18.27
CA SER A 422 12.98 -16.11 19.60
C SER A 422 12.47 -14.67 19.54
N LEU A 423 12.97 -13.86 18.61
CA LEU A 423 12.45 -12.52 18.33
C LEU A 423 10.99 -12.57 17.85
N ILE A 424 10.63 -13.47 16.93
CA ILE A 424 9.24 -13.68 16.52
C ILE A 424 8.35 -14.02 17.72
N LYS A 425 8.79 -14.98 18.56
CA LYS A 425 8.06 -15.37 19.78
C LYS A 425 7.90 -14.19 20.74
N VAL A 426 8.94 -13.39 20.92
CA VAL A 426 8.92 -12.18 21.75
C VAL A 426 7.98 -11.12 21.19
N ALA A 427 7.90 -10.95 19.87
CA ALA A 427 6.93 -10.06 19.23
C ALA A 427 5.49 -10.49 19.58
N TYR A 428 5.21 -11.80 19.49
CA TYR A 428 3.93 -12.38 19.86
C TYR A 428 3.63 -12.27 21.37
N MET A 429 4.64 -12.20 22.24
CA MET A 429 4.42 -12.01 23.68
C MET A 429 3.94 -10.61 24.08
N THR A 430 4.21 -9.58 23.27
CA THR A 430 3.87 -8.17 23.60
C THR A 430 2.39 -7.96 23.94
N ASN A 431 2.02 -6.85 24.60
CA ASN A 431 0.63 -6.52 24.90
C ASN A 431 -0.16 -5.93 23.72
N SER A 432 0.50 -5.67 22.59
CA SER A 432 -0.10 -5.14 21.37
C SER A 432 -1.40 -5.83 20.95
N CYS A 433 -2.39 -5.03 20.52
CA CYS A 433 -3.66 -5.54 20.02
C CYS A 433 -3.48 -6.42 18.77
N LEU A 434 -2.44 -6.16 17.97
CA LEU A 434 -2.11 -6.92 16.77
C LEU A 434 -0.60 -7.05 16.61
N CYS A 435 -0.10 -8.26 16.40
CA CYS A 435 1.30 -8.52 16.06
C CYS A 435 1.40 -8.93 14.59
N ILE A 436 2.26 -8.28 13.82
CA ILE A 436 2.47 -8.57 12.40
C ILE A 436 3.93 -8.89 12.14
N CYS A 437 4.18 -10.04 11.52
CA CYS A 437 5.51 -10.37 11.02
C CYS A 437 5.52 -10.35 9.49
N GLN A 438 6.69 -10.07 8.90
CA GLN A 438 6.85 -10.24 7.46
C GLN A 438 6.85 -11.73 7.10
N MET A 439 6.33 -12.08 5.94
CA MET A 439 6.39 -13.46 5.47
C MET A 439 7.84 -13.94 5.32
N GLN A 440 8.77 -13.05 4.94
CA GLN A 440 10.21 -13.34 4.89
C GLN A 440 10.78 -13.82 6.23
N ASP A 441 10.27 -13.28 7.35
CA ASP A 441 10.77 -13.63 8.69
C ASP A 441 10.44 -15.07 9.05
N PHE A 442 9.24 -15.55 8.70
CA PHE A 442 8.85 -16.95 8.90
C PHE A 442 9.59 -17.92 7.99
N LEU A 443 9.96 -17.45 6.80
CA LEU A 443 10.74 -18.21 5.82
C LEU A 443 12.25 -18.20 6.13
N GLY A 444 12.71 -17.36 7.05
CA GLY A 444 14.13 -17.20 7.36
C GLY A 444 14.94 -16.69 6.18
N LEU A 445 14.38 -15.77 5.39
CA LEU A 445 15.07 -15.17 4.25
C LEU A 445 15.96 -14.01 4.71
N ASP A 446 17.06 -13.79 4.00
CA ASP A 446 17.96 -12.65 4.18
C ASP A 446 17.56 -11.46 3.29
N ASP A 447 18.39 -10.42 3.29
CA ASP A 447 18.09 -9.15 2.62
C ASP A 447 18.13 -9.21 1.08
N ASP A 448 18.55 -10.31 0.48
CA ASP A 448 18.35 -10.55 -0.95
C ASP A 448 16.85 -10.61 -1.30
N TYR A 449 16.00 -10.84 -0.29
CA TYR A 449 14.53 -10.89 -0.38
C TYR A 449 13.85 -9.71 0.34
N ARG A 450 14.61 -8.63 0.63
CA ARG A 450 14.05 -7.40 1.21
C ARG A 450 13.05 -6.76 0.24
N THR A 451 11.92 -6.28 0.77
CA THR A 451 10.87 -5.68 -0.06
C THR A 451 11.25 -4.29 -0.59
N ASN A 452 11.74 -3.42 0.30
CA ASN A 452 12.20 -2.09 -0.06
C ASN A 452 13.41 -1.67 0.78
N THR A 453 14.38 -1.06 0.11
CA THR A 453 15.40 -0.22 0.74
C THR A 453 15.04 1.24 0.45
N PRO A 454 14.64 2.02 1.46
CA PRO A 454 14.30 3.43 1.25
C PRO A 454 15.40 4.22 0.54
N ASN A 455 15.01 5.19 -0.29
CA ASN A 455 15.91 6.03 -1.10
C ASN A 455 16.77 5.29 -2.15
N THR A 456 16.39 4.09 -2.58
CA THR A 456 17.05 3.37 -3.69
C THR A 456 16.07 3.03 -4.82
N LEU A 457 16.61 2.62 -5.97
CA LEU A 457 15.85 2.11 -7.12
C LEU A 457 15.93 0.58 -7.17
N GLY A 458 14.99 -0.08 -7.85
CA GLY A 458 14.98 -1.53 -8.05
C GLY A 458 14.27 -2.35 -6.97
N ASN A 459 13.47 -1.69 -6.13
CA ASN A 459 12.70 -2.31 -5.05
C ASN A 459 11.38 -2.94 -5.53
N TRP A 460 10.62 -3.54 -4.59
CA TRP A 460 9.26 -4.07 -4.79
C TRP A 460 9.19 -5.30 -5.70
N THR A 461 10.28 -6.04 -5.80
CA THR A 461 10.42 -7.17 -6.75
C THR A 461 10.33 -8.53 -6.09
N TRP A 462 10.51 -8.63 -4.77
CA TRP A 462 10.55 -9.88 -4.04
C TRP A 462 9.30 -10.75 -4.27
N ARG A 463 9.50 -12.03 -4.61
CA ARG A 463 8.44 -13.05 -4.68
C ARG A 463 8.78 -14.30 -3.88
N MET A 464 7.73 -14.94 -3.38
CA MET A 464 7.77 -16.25 -2.75
C MET A 464 7.82 -17.35 -3.80
N LYS A 465 8.56 -18.44 -3.50
CA LYS A 465 8.56 -19.66 -4.31
C LYS A 465 7.34 -20.52 -4.04
N LYS A 466 6.91 -21.27 -5.07
CA LYS A 466 5.63 -22.02 -5.08
C LYS A 466 5.49 -23.05 -3.95
N ASP A 467 6.61 -23.61 -3.52
CA ASP A 467 6.76 -24.68 -2.54
C ASP A 467 7.06 -24.20 -1.11
N TRP A 468 7.21 -22.89 -0.89
CA TRP A 468 7.52 -22.33 0.44
C TRP A 468 6.34 -22.33 1.42
N LEU A 469 5.10 -22.33 0.92
CA LEU A 469 3.91 -22.46 1.76
C LEU A 469 3.63 -23.93 2.10
N THR A 470 4.38 -24.48 3.04
CA THR A 470 4.24 -25.87 3.51
C THR A 470 3.29 -26.00 4.70
N ASP A 471 2.78 -27.22 4.88
CA ASP A 471 1.97 -27.57 6.04
C ASP A 471 2.76 -27.48 7.35
N GLU A 472 4.03 -27.88 7.35
CA GLU A 472 4.94 -27.77 8.48
C GLU A 472 5.15 -26.32 8.91
N LEU A 473 5.35 -25.41 7.95
CA LEU A 473 5.49 -23.98 8.26
C LEU A 473 4.19 -23.43 8.86
N ALA A 474 3.04 -23.77 8.28
CA ALA A 474 1.75 -23.33 8.81
C ALA A 474 1.53 -23.83 10.26
N GLU A 475 1.90 -25.07 10.56
CA GLU A 475 1.81 -25.67 11.90
C GLU A 475 2.74 -24.97 12.88
N LYS A 476 4.00 -24.72 12.51
CA LYS A 476 4.97 -23.97 13.33
C LYS A 476 4.45 -22.57 13.69
N ILE A 477 3.89 -21.84 12.72
CA ILE A 477 3.30 -20.51 12.97
C ILE A 477 2.06 -20.62 13.86
N SER A 478 1.21 -21.61 13.61
CA SER A 478 0.02 -21.89 14.43
C SER A 478 0.37 -22.17 15.89
N GLU A 479 1.41 -22.97 16.15
CA GLU A 479 1.87 -23.27 17.52
C GLU A 479 2.28 -22.00 18.27
N ILE A 480 3.05 -21.11 17.63
CA ILE A 480 3.45 -19.82 18.21
C ILE A 480 2.22 -18.95 18.48
N THR A 481 1.30 -18.90 17.51
CA THR A 481 0.09 -18.08 17.59
C THR A 481 -0.79 -18.50 18.77
N LYS A 482 -1.03 -19.81 18.93
CA LYS A 482 -1.79 -20.37 20.05
C LYS A 482 -1.08 -20.24 21.39
N LEU A 483 0.23 -20.46 21.42
CA LEU A 483 1.03 -20.36 22.64
C LEU A 483 0.88 -18.98 23.31
N TYR A 484 0.74 -17.92 22.50
CA TYR A 484 0.62 -16.55 22.99
C TYR A 484 -0.81 -15.97 22.90
N ASN A 485 -1.81 -16.84 22.71
CA ASN A 485 -3.24 -16.51 22.60
C ASN A 485 -3.51 -15.37 21.60
N ARG A 486 -3.12 -15.59 20.33
CA ARG A 486 -3.31 -14.64 19.23
C ARG A 486 -4.15 -15.15 18.06
N ASP A 487 -4.72 -16.35 18.19
CA ASP A 487 -5.61 -16.99 17.22
C ASP A 487 -7.01 -16.34 17.14
#